data_AF-A0A843V6Q1-F1
#
_entry.id   AF-A0A843V6Q1-F1
#
_cell.length_a   1.000
_cell.length_b   1.000
_cell.length_c   1.000
_cell.angle_alpha   90.00
_cell.angle_beta   90.00
_cell.angle_gamma   90.00
#
_symmetry.space_group_name_H-M   'P 1'
#
loop_
_entity.id
_entity.type
_entity.pdbx_description
1 polymer ?
#
loop_
_entity_poly.entity_id
_entity_poly.type
_entity_poly.pdbx_seq_one_letter_code
_entity_poly.pdbx_strand_id
1 'polypeptide(L)'
;MMRSPLMFGGDPKNIDDSTFNLITNPAILEINSFSKNNEEFPFITGNKDQSRWQPPSLARNARNLKDSDSVSSRVLSLTSCEDPKAKGWHRKMYDQDTNLICWDVKEKNKTPFCLYGKRPPLASDDEIIYKERYEGNLHLFLKERAGTCMDASSNTKITSSVAKSSFMSPCKWSANQMWGLNKNGTLMSPYSGLCATIKAEKDNSNAGGIRSWIASGRRGEVYFAVFNLKPTSTVASAKVEDMARALSGRRHLTRSCNATEVWSGKSFASIGDVLSTQVNGHGCALFVILCM
;
A
#
# COMPACT_ATOMS: atom_id res chain seq x y z
N MET A 1 11.67 -14.01 -19.77
CA MET A 1 10.82 -12.96 -19.16
C MET A 1 9.37 -13.43 -19.27
N MET A 2 8.70 -13.64 -18.14
CA MET A 2 7.27 -13.96 -18.12
C MET A 2 6.51 -12.63 -18.08
N ARG A 3 5.70 -12.36 -19.10
CA ARG A 3 4.76 -11.24 -19.11
C ARG A 3 3.39 -11.79 -18.75
N SER A 4 2.72 -11.20 -17.76
CA SER A 4 1.36 -11.60 -17.43
C SER A 4 0.45 -11.30 -18.62
N PRO A 5 -0.25 -12.30 -19.18
CA PRO A 5 -1.23 -12.02 -20.22
C PRO A 5 -2.37 -11.18 -19.61
N LEU A 6 -2.71 -10.10 -20.28
CA LEU A 6 -3.91 -9.34 -19.97
C LEU A 6 -5.11 -10.16 -20.48
N MET A 7 -5.78 -10.85 -19.55
CA MET A 7 -6.91 -11.72 -19.88
C MET A 7 -8.22 -10.99 -19.60
N PHE A 8 -9.01 -10.78 -20.65
CA PHE A 8 -10.40 -10.33 -20.55
C PHE A 8 -11.31 -11.53 -20.78
N GLY A 9 -12.10 -11.88 -19.77
CA GLY A 9 -13.18 -12.86 -19.90
C GLY A 9 -14.48 -12.18 -20.31
N GLY A 10 -15.30 -12.85 -21.11
CA GLY A 10 -16.59 -12.33 -21.58
C GLY A 10 -16.91 -12.81 -23.00
N ASP A 11 -18.08 -12.43 -23.51
CA ASP A 11 -18.42 -12.59 -24.92
C ASP A 11 -17.78 -11.44 -25.72
N PRO A 12 -16.74 -11.68 -26.54
CA PRO A 12 -16.06 -10.62 -27.28
C PRO A 12 -16.98 -9.92 -28.29
N LYS A 13 -18.11 -10.53 -28.65
CA LYS A 13 -19.09 -9.95 -29.57
C LYS A 13 -20.01 -8.93 -28.89
N ASN A 14 -20.13 -9.00 -27.57
CA ASN A 14 -21.01 -8.17 -26.76
C ASN A 14 -20.25 -7.39 -25.68
N ILE A 15 -18.98 -7.07 -25.95
CA ILE A 15 -18.15 -6.26 -25.06
C ILE A 15 -18.58 -4.79 -25.14
N ASP A 16 -18.61 -4.10 -24.00
CA ASP A 16 -18.96 -2.68 -23.97
C ASP A 16 -17.87 -1.82 -24.63
N ASP A 17 -18.27 -0.66 -25.17
CA ASP A 17 -17.37 0.23 -25.89
C ASP A 17 -16.18 0.69 -25.05
N SER A 18 -16.34 0.86 -23.73
CA SER A 18 -15.23 1.32 -22.87
C SER A 18 -14.15 0.24 -22.79
N THR A 19 -14.56 -1.00 -22.55
CA THR A 19 -13.64 -2.13 -22.54
C THR A 19 -13.05 -2.37 -23.92
N PHE A 20 -13.86 -2.36 -24.99
CA PHE A 20 -13.37 -2.51 -26.37
C PHE A 20 -12.30 -1.46 -26.70
N ASN A 21 -12.59 -0.18 -26.42
CA ASN A 21 -11.66 0.92 -26.67
C ASN A 21 -10.37 0.78 -25.84
N LEU A 22 -10.45 0.28 -24.61
CA LEU A 22 -9.27 0.02 -23.78
C LEU A 22 -8.39 -1.10 -24.36
N ILE A 23 -8.99 -2.23 -24.74
CA ILE A 23 -8.24 -3.42 -25.20
C ILE A 23 -7.73 -3.29 -26.64
N THR A 24 -8.33 -2.40 -27.43
CA THR A 24 -7.89 -2.08 -28.80
C THR A 24 -7.06 -0.80 -28.88
N ASN A 25 -6.85 -0.08 -27.77
CA ASN A 25 -6.08 1.15 -27.78
C ASN A 25 -4.62 0.87 -28.20
N PRO A 26 -4.12 1.48 -29.29
CA PRO A 26 -2.79 1.18 -29.80
C PRO A 26 -1.67 1.54 -28.81
N ALA A 27 -1.82 2.61 -28.02
CA ALA A 27 -0.84 2.97 -27.00
C ALA A 27 -0.80 1.94 -25.86
N ILE A 28 -1.96 1.43 -25.44
CA ILE A 28 -2.04 0.39 -24.39
C ILE A 28 -1.42 -0.92 -24.88
N LEU A 29 -1.74 -1.33 -26.12
CA LEU A 29 -1.18 -2.53 -26.73
C LEU A 29 0.35 -2.43 -26.89
N GLU A 30 0.84 -1.24 -27.27
CA GLU A 30 2.28 -0.96 -27.36
C GLU A 30 2.96 -1.05 -25.99
N ILE A 31 2.38 -0.44 -24.94
CA ILE A 31 2.89 -0.51 -23.57
C ILE A 31 2.91 -1.97 -23.09
N ASN A 32 1.80 -2.69 -23.20
CA ASN A 32 1.69 -4.07 -22.75
C ASN A 32 2.72 -4.99 -23.45
N SER A 33 2.94 -4.76 -24.74
CA SER A 33 3.79 -5.63 -25.57
C SER A 33 5.26 -5.24 -25.55
N PHE A 34 5.61 -3.98 -25.31
CA PHE A 34 6.98 -3.50 -25.57
C PHE A 34 7.61 -2.68 -24.44
N SER A 35 6.84 -2.31 -23.41
CA SER A 35 7.41 -1.59 -22.27
C SER A 35 8.44 -2.42 -21.50
N LYS A 36 9.37 -1.70 -20.86
CA LYS A 36 10.41 -2.21 -19.96
C LYS A 36 10.51 -1.32 -18.73
N ASN A 37 11.11 -1.85 -17.66
CA ASN A 37 11.32 -1.13 -16.40
C ASN A 37 10.02 -0.54 -15.83
N ASN A 38 8.95 -1.34 -15.87
CA ASN A 38 7.67 -0.98 -15.27
C ASN A 38 7.83 -0.98 -13.75
N GLU A 39 7.73 0.18 -13.13
CA GLU A 39 7.82 0.32 -11.68
C GLU A 39 6.85 1.38 -11.16
N GLU A 40 6.49 1.26 -9.89
CA GLU A 40 5.75 2.31 -9.20
C GLU A 40 6.65 3.53 -9.06
N PHE A 41 6.15 4.69 -9.49
CA PHE A 41 6.84 5.97 -9.37
C PHE A 41 6.34 6.70 -8.12
N PRO A 42 7.17 6.85 -7.07
CA PRO A 42 6.71 7.38 -5.79
C PRO A 42 6.70 8.92 -5.71
N PHE A 43 7.38 9.61 -6.62
CA PHE A 43 7.59 11.07 -6.56
C PHE A 43 6.45 11.87 -7.21
N ILE A 44 5.21 11.60 -6.78
CA ILE A 44 4.01 12.29 -7.25
C ILE A 44 3.27 12.97 -6.09
N THR A 45 2.80 14.19 -6.32
CA THR A 45 2.09 14.99 -5.31
C THR A 45 0.65 15.26 -5.74
N GLY A 46 -0.29 15.22 -4.79
CA GLY A 46 -1.66 15.70 -4.98
C GLY A 46 -1.87 17.07 -4.34
N ASN A 47 -2.81 17.88 -4.81
CA ASN A 47 -3.03 19.29 -4.37
C ASN A 47 -3.29 19.51 -2.85
N LYS A 48 -3.37 18.46 -2.01
CA LYS A 48 -3.37 18.60 -0.53
C LYS A 48 -1.96 18.52 0.09
N ASP A 49 -0.93 18.24 -0.71
CA ASP A 49 0.47 18.10 -0.27
C ASP A 49 1.32 19.35 -0.56
N GLN A 50 0.75 20.37 -1.22
CA GLN A 50 1.46 21.61 -1.56
C GLN A 50 1.78 22.52 -0.35
N SER A 51 1.23 22.26 0.84
CA SER A 51 1.52 23.05 2.05
C SER A 51 2.88 22.76 2.71
N ARG A 52 3.70 21.84 2.16
CA ARG A 52 4.99 21.44 2.73
C ARG A 52 6.21 21.66 1.84
N TRP A 53 6.12 22.53 0.82
CA TRP A 53 7.31 23.02 0.14
C TRP A 53 7.93 24.19 0.93
N GLN A 54 8.79 23.87 1.90
CA GLN A 54 9.74 24.86 2.45
C GLN A 54 11.08 24.71 1.73
N PRO A 55 11.62 25.76 1.10
CA PRO A 55 13.00 25.75 0.60
C PRO A 55 14.01 25.66 1.76
N PRO A 56 15.25 25.20 1.53
CA PRO A 56 16.19 24.81 2.60
C PRO A 56 16.77 25.93 3.47
N SER A 57 16.30 27.18 3.36
CA SER A 57 16.95 28.35 3.98
C SER A 57 16.18 29.03 5.13
N LEU A 58 15.03 28.52 5.56
CA LEU A 58 14.26 29.10 6.68
C LEU A 58 13.96 28.10 7.79
N ALA A 59 14.94 27.28 8.14
CA ALA A 59 14.95 26.48 9.38
C ALA A 59 15.37 27.35 10.57
N ARG A 60 14.54 28.34 10.94
CA ARG A 60 14.55 28.99 12.25
C ARG A 60 13.30 29.85 12.37
N ASN A 61 12.44 29.49 13.31
CA ASN A 61 11.24 30.23 13.76
C ASN A 61 9.93 29.88 13.04
N ALA A 62 9.42 28.68 13.32
CA ALA A 62 7.97 28.42 13.38
C ALA A 62 7.66 27.69 14.69
N ARG A 63 7.79 28.43 15.81
CA ARG A 63 7.12 28.03 17.05
C ARG A 63 5.66 28.48 16.93
N ASN A 64 4.75 27.57 17.30
CA ASN A 64 3.32 27.76 17.49
C ASN A 64 2.45 27.83 16.23
N LEU A 65 1.98 26.66 15.77
CA LEU A 65 0.60 26.48 15.34
C LEU A 65 0.21 25.01 15.57
N LYS A 66 -0.93 24.83 16.24
CA LYS A 66 -1.40 23.60 16.88
C LYS A 66 -1.34 22.38 15.96
N ASP A 67 -0.60 21.39 16.44
CA ASP A 67 -0.49 20.03 15.94
C ASP A 67 -1.88 19.36 16.08
N SER A 68 -2.59 19.24 14.95
CA SER A 68 -3.79 18.43 14.87
C SER A 68 -3.35 17.03 14.47
N ASP A 69 -3.16 16.18 15.48
CA ASP A 69 -2.89 14.74 15.45
C ASP A 69 -2.80 14.11 14.05
N SER A 70 -1.59 14.12 13.47
CA SER A 70 -1.27 13.20 12.39
C SER A 70 -1.16 11.79 13.01
N VAL A 71 -2.25 11.02 13.00
CA VAL A 71 -2.24 9.61 13.40
C VAL A 71 -1.31 8.87 12.45
N SER A 72 -0.06 8.65 12.86
CA SER A 72 0.88 7.80 12.13
C SER A 72 0.23 6.41 12.00
N SER A 73 -0.10 6.03 10.76
CA SER A 73 -0.68 4.73 10.44
C SER A 73 0.27 3.63 10.94
N ARG A 74 -0.14 2.90 11.98
CA ARG A 74 0.61 1.78 12.53
C ARG A 74 0.24 0.55 11.73
N VAL A 75 1.21 -0.01 11.01
CA VAL A 75 0.99 -1.17 10.14
C VAL A 75 1.56 -2.40 10.83
N LEU A 76 0.72 -3.42 10.97
CA LEU A 76 1.16 -4.72 11.44
C LEU A 76 1.93 -5.44 10.32
N SER A 77 3.01 -6.13 10.68
CA SER A 77 3.88 -6.84 9.75
C SER A 77 4.44 -8.11 10.42
N LEU A 78 4.99 -9.03 9.64
CA LEU A 78 5.68 -10.22 10.13
C LEU A 78 7.20 -10.02 9.99
N THR A 79 7.94 -10.48 10.98
CA THR A 79 9.41 -10.51 10.98
C THR A 79 9.91 -11.77 11.69
N SER A 80 11.22 -12.01 11.66
CA SER A 80 11.85 -13.07 12.45
C SER A 80 11.61 -12.83 13.94
N CYS A 81 11.31 -13.88 14.70
CA CYS A 81 11.14 -13.78 16.16
C CYS A 81 12.43 -13.40 16.91
N GLU A 82 13.59 -13.56 16.27
CA GLU A 82 14.89 -13.12 16.81
C GLU A 82 15.10 -11.61 16.65
N ASP A 83 14.34 -10.95 15.75
CA ASP A 83 14.41 -9.52 15.54
C ASP A 83 14.05 -8.78 16.83
N PRO A 84 14.90 -7.89 17.36
CA PRO A 84 14.58 -7.06 18.52
C PRO A 84 13.27 -6.26 18.35
N LYS A 85 12.88 -5.95 17.10
CA LYS A 85 11.62 -5.25 16.76
C LYS A 85 10.37 -6.13 16.84
N ALA A 86 10.51 -7.44 17.04
CA ALA A 86 9.39 -8.35 17.30
C ALA A 86 8.98 -8.37 18.78
N LYS A 87 9.82 -7.80 19.67
CA LYS A 87 9.60 -7.75 21.11
C LYS A 87 8.83 -6.48 21.48
N GLY A 88 7.78 -6.62 22.29
CA GLY A 88 6.95 -5.50 22.74
C GLY A 88 5.49 -5.86 23.03
N TRP A 89 5.08 -7.09 22.71
CA TRP A 89 3.76 -7.60 23.03
C TRP A 89 3.67 -8.01 24.50
N HIS A 90 2.57 -7.65 25.15
CA HIS A 90 2.26 -8.03 26.52
C HIS A 90 0.76 -8.26 26.69
N ARG A 91 0.39 -9.06 27.70
CA ARG A 91 -1.01 -9.29 28.05
C ARG A 91 -1.46 -8.25 29.07
N LYS A 92 -2.66 -7.68 28.87
CA LYS A 92 -3.32 -6.81 29.84
C LYS A 92 -4.69 -7.40 30.19
N MET A 93 -4.95 -7.56 31.48
CA MET A 93 -6.23 -8.03 32.01
C MET A 93 -6.94 -6.85 32.67
N TYR A 94 -8.14 -6.50 32.17
CA TYR A 94 -8.96 -5.44 32.76
C TYR A 94 -10.15 -6.00 33.56
N ASP A 95 -10.61 -7.21 33.25
CA ASP A 95 -11.60 -7.96 34.04
C ASP A 95 -11.59 -9.45 33.66
N GLN A 96 -12.24 -10.32 34.45
CA GLN A 96 -12.07 -11.79 34.48
C GLN A 96 -12.16 -12.53 33.12
N ASP A 97 -12.70 -11.93 32.05
CA ASP A 97 -12.83 -12.57 30.73
C ASP A 97 -12.17 -11.84 29.54
N THR A 98 -11.51 -10.69 29.75
CA THR A 98 -10.93 -9.92 28.63
C THR A 98 -9.42 -10.11 28.52
N ASN A 99 -9.01 -11.04 27.65
CA ASN A 99 -7.61 -11.24 27.28
C ASN A 99 -7.18 -10.20 26.22
N LEU A 100 -6.73 -9.01 26.63
CA LEU A 100 -6.13 -8.07 25.68
C LEU A 100 -4.63 -8.37 25.49
N ILE A 101 -4.20 -8.41 24.23
CA ILE A 101 -2.79 -8.45 23.85
C ILE A 101 -2.44 -7.08 23.27
N CYS A 102 -1.51 -6.39 23.91
CA CYS A 102 -1.12 -5.03 23.59
C CYS A 102 0.34 -4.95 23.16
N TRP A 103 0.62 -4.08 22.20
CA TRP A 103 1.97 -3.69 21.81
C TRP A 103 2.33 -2.38 22.49
N ASP A 104 3.41 -2.39 23.28
CA ASP A 104 3.93 -1.19 23.92
C ASP A 104 4.77 -0.36 22.95
N VAL A 105 4.47 0.93 22.90
CA VAL A 105 5.21 1.88 22.07
C VAL A 105 6.23 2.54 22.99
N LYS A 106 7.53 2.45 22.65
CA LYS A 106 8.61 3.08 23.44
C LYS A 106 8.55 4.63 23.48
N GLU A 107 7.50 5.26 22.94
CA GLU A 107 7.28 6.70 22.93
C GLU A 107 6.24 7.09 23.98
N LYS A 108 6.62 7.97 24.92
CA LYS A 108 5.95 8.23 26.21
C LYS A 108 4.49 8.74 26.15
N ASN A 109 3.93 9.06 24.98
CA ASN A 109 2.60 9.69 24.84
C ASN A 109 1.67 9.00 23.83
N LYS A 110 1.96 7.75 23.43
CA LYS A 110 1.17 7.04 22.41
C LYS A 110 0.35 5.93 23.03
N THR A 111 -0.95 5.87 22.71
CA THR A 111 -1.84 4.79 23.14
C THR A 111 -1.32 3.44 22.64
N PRO A 112 -1.29 2.38 23.47
CA PRO A 112 -0.84 1.06 23.04
C PRO A 112 -1.81 0.49 22.00
N PHE A 113 -1.28 -0.25 21.03
CA PHE A 113 -2.13 -0.95 20.05
C PHE A 113 -2.54 -2.29 20.65
N CYS A 114 -3.84 -2.51 20.88
CA CYS A 114 -4.33 -3.70 21.55
C CYS A 114 -5.33 -4.49 20.71
N LEU A 115 -5.25 -5.81 20.81
CA LEU A 115 -6.15 -6.77 20.19
C LEU A 115 -6.83 -7.61 21.27
N TYR A 116 -8.08 -7.98 21.03
CA TYR A 116 -8.83 -8.89 21.87
C TYR A 116 -8.49 -10.32 21.50
N GLY A 117 -8.16 -11.13 22.50
CA GLY A 117 -7.94 -12.56 22.37
C GLY A 117 -9.18 -13.34 22.76
N LYS A 118 -9.68 -14.17 21.84
CA LYS A 118 -10.72 -15.16 22.12
C LYS A 118 -10.15 -16.56 21.92
N ARG A 119 -10.45 -17.45 22.85
CA ARG A 119 -10.20 -18.88 22.67
C ARG A 119 -11.22 -19.42 21.66
N PRO A 120 -10.84 -20.35 20.78
CA PRO A 120 -11.79 -21.02 19.91
C PRO A 120 -12.96 -21.57 20.75
N PRO A 121 -14.23 -21.35 20.35
CA PRO A 121 -15.36 -21.98 21.02
C PRO A 121 -15.23 -23.50 20.87
N LEU A 122 -15.32 -24.21 21.99
CA LEU A 122 -15.05 -25.63 22.12
C LEU A 122 -16.19 -26.46 21.49
N ALA A 123 -15.87 -27.35 20.56
CA ALA A 123 -16.72 -28.43 20.08
C ALA A 123 -15.88 -29.72 19.91
N SER A 124 -16.51 -30.88 20.12
CA SER A 124 -16.00 -32.24 20.40
C SER A 124 -14.83 -32.80 19.55
N ASP A 125 -14.24 -33.91 20.03
CA ASP A 125 -13.35 -34.94 19.43
C ASP A 125 -12.16 -34.52 18.52
N ASP A 126 -12.26 -33.47 17.71
CA ASP A 126 -11.12 -32.70 17.17
C ASP A 126 -10.32 -31.99 18.29
N GLU A 127 -10.87 -32.06 19.51
CA GLU A 127 -10.46 -31.46 20.75
C GLU A 127 -9.07 -31.90 21.25
N ILE A 128 -8.69 -33.18 21.11
CA ILE A 128 -7.45 -33.69 21.70
C ILE A 128 -6.23 -33.23 20.90
N ILE A 129 -6.26 -33.41 19.58
CA ILE A 129 -5.14 -33.04 18.68
C ILE A 129 -4.94 -31.52 18.64
N TYR A 130 -6.03 -30.75 18.66
CA TYR A 130 -5.96 -29.29 18.57
C TYR A 130 -5.50 -28.64 19.89
N LYS A 131 -5.95 -29.19 21.03
CA LYS A 131 -5.58 -28.71 22.37
C LYS A 131 -4.12 -29.04 22.71
N GLU A 132 -3.63 -30.23 22.34
CA GLU A 132 -2.21 -30.58 22.52
C GLU A 132 -1.27 -29.72 21.66
N ARG A 133 -1.67 -29.39 20.42
CA ARG A 133 -0.80 -28.67 19.47
C ARG A 133 -0.79 -27.15 19.64
N TYR A 134 -1.86 -26.57 20.16
CA TYR A 134 -2.05 -25.11 20.18
C TYR A 134 -2.46 -24.57 21.56
N GLU A 135 -2.13 -25.29 22.63
CA GLU A 135 -2.35 -24.84 24.00
C GLU A 135 -1.76 -23.43 24.23
N GLY A 136 -2.59 -22.50 24.69
CA GLY A 136 -2.19 -21.12 24.95
C GLY A 136 -2.27 -20.15 23.75
N ASN A 137 -2.58 -20.64 22.55
CA ASN A 137 -2.79 -19.79 21.37
C ASN A 137 -4.21 -19.21 21.32
N LEU A 138 -4.34 -18.03 20.71
CA LEU A 138 -5.59 -17.26 20.67
C LEU A 138 -5.91 -16.79 19.24
N HIS A 139 -7.20 -16.64 18.95
CA HIS A 139 -7.65 -15.80 17.85
C HIS A 139 -7.63 -14.35 18.31
N LEU A 140 -7.00 -13.48 17.52
CA LEU A 140 -6.90 -12.06 17.84
C LEU A 140 -7.81 -11.24 16.92
N PHE A 141 -8.55 -10.29 17.47
CA PHE A 141 -9.50 -9.47 16.71
C PHE A 141 -9.63 -8.05 17.31
N LEU A 142 -10.21 -7.14 16.52
CA LEU A 142 -10.54 -5.79 16.97
C LEU A 142 -12.00 -5.76 17.46
N LYS A 143 -12.27 -5.04 18.56
CA LYS A 143 -13.63 -4.95 19.14
C LYS A 143 -14.68 -4.49 18.13
N GLU A 144 -14.31 -3.53 17.28
CA GLU A 144 -15.16 -2.98 16.22
C GLU A 144 -15.44 -3.99 15.07
N ARG A 145 -14.67 -5.07 14.99
CA ARG A 145 -14.74 -6.10 13.92
C ARG A 145 -14.70 -7.51 14.50
N ALA A 146 -15.65 -7.84 15.39
CA ALA A 146 -15.69 -9.13 16.08
C ALA A 146 -15.80 -10.38 15.16
N GLY A 147 -16.15 -10.21 13.88
CA GLY A 147 -16.16 -11.27 12.86
C GLY A 147 -14.87 -11.41 12.04
N THR A 148 -13.85 -10.59 12.31
CA THR A 148 -12.59 -10.58 11.56
C THR A 148 -11.42 -10.88 12.50
N CYS A 149 -10.67 -11.94 12.18
CA CYS A 149 -9.56 -12.43 12.96
C CYS A 149 -8.23 -12.15 12.29
N MET A 150 -7.20 -12.05 13.12
CA MET A 150 -5.85 -11.78 12.68
C MET A 150 -5.27 -12.98 11.93
N ASP A 151 -4.79 -12.79 10.71
CA ASP A 151 -4.36 -13.82 9.78
C ASP A 151 -2.89 -13.65 9.40
N ALA A 152 -2.08 -14.66 9.68
CA ALA A 152 -0.65 -14.72 9.42
C ALA A 152 -0.29 -15.16 8.00
N SER A 153 -1.28 -15.48 7.15
CA SER A 153 -1.03 -15.72 5.73
C SER A 153 -0.49 -14.43 5.10
N SER A 154 0.67 -14.52 4.43
CA SER A 154 1.25 -13.39 3.71
C SER A 154 0.43 -13.14 2.43
N ASN A 155 -0.81 -12.68 2.57
CA ASN A 155 -1.56 -12.17 1.44
C ASN A 155 -1.11 -10.73 1.16
N THR A 156 0.17 -10.57 0.81
CA THR A 156 0.62 -9.45 0.00
C THR A 156 0.24 -9.75 -1.45
N LYS A 157 -1.07 -9.79 -1.74
CA LYS A 157 -1.53 -9.61 -3.10
C LYS A 157 -1.27 -8.15 -3.44
N ILE A 158 -0.34 -7.90 -4.36
CA ILE A 158 0.05 -6.58 -4.88
C ILE A 158 -1.07 -6.02 -5.81
N THR A 159 -2.32 -6.45 -5.66
CA THR A 159 -3.41 -6.12 -6.56
C THR A 159 -4.53 -5.42 -5.80
N SER A 160 -4.80 -4.18 -6.22
CA SER A 160 -5.98 -3.33 -5.95
C SER A 160 -6.28 -2.92 -4.49
N SER A 161 -6.03 -1.64 -4.20
CA SER A 161 -6.93 -0.71 -3.47
C SER A 161 -7.60 -1.13 -2.16
N VAL A 162 -6.89 -1.80 -1.25
CA VAL A 162 -7.20 -1.65 0.19
C VAL A 162 -5.93 -1.23 0.89
N ALA A 163 -5.92 -0.01 1.41
CA ALA A 163 -4.86 0.47 2.29
C ALA A 163 -4.70 -0.54 3.44
N LYS A 164 -3.53 -1.20 3.46
CA LYS A 164 -2.82 -1.63 4.67
C LYS A 164 -3.72 -2.23 5.76
N SER A 165 -4.33 -3.37 5.47
CA SER A 165 -4.82 -4.33 6.47
C SER A 165 -5.22 -5.63 5.78
N SER A 166 -4.27 -6.53 5.45
CA SER A 166 -4.62 -7.91 5.06
C SER A 166 -4.21 -8.96 6.09
N PHE A 167 -3.72 -8.55 7.27
CA PHE A 167 -3.61 -9.43 8.45
C PHE A 167 -4.97 -9.68 9.10
N MET A 168 -6.08 -9.39 8.45
CA MET A 168 -7.42 -9.50 9.01
C MET A 168 -8.31 -10.18 7.98
N SER A 169 -8.81 -11.36 8.30
CA SER A 169 -9.70 -12.14 7.43
C SER A 169 -10.88 -12.69 8.25
N PRO A 170 -11.97 -13.16 7.61
CA PRO A 170 -13.08 -13.77 8.33
C PRO A 170 -12.55 -14.85 9.27
N CYS A 171 -13.02 -14.86 10.52
CA CYS A 171 -12.56 -15.83 11.50
C CYS A 171 -12.83 -17.26 11.02
N LYS A 172 -11.78 -18.07 10.96
CA LYS A 172 -11.77 -19.48 10.55
C LYS A 172 -10.96 -20.28 11.56
N TRP A 173 -11.30 -21.55 11.70
CA TRP A 173 -10.54 -22.46 12.55
C TRP A 173 -9.33 -23.01 11.79
N SER A 174 -8.30 -22.18 11.65
CA SER A 174 -7.13 -22.53 10.86
C SER A 174 -5.85 -22.01 11.50
N ALA A 175 -4.76 -22.78 11.37
CA ALA A 175 -3.49 -22.50 12.04
C ALA A 175 -2.91 -21.12 11.69
N ASN A 176 -3.21 -20.59 10.49
CA ASN A 176 -2.80 -19.25 10.06
C ASN A 176 -3.50 -18.13 10.83
N GLN A 177 -4.58 -18.38 11.58
CA GLN A 177 -5.21 -17.37 12.44
C GLN A 177 -4.90 -17.53 13.93
N MET A 178 -4.03 -18.48 14.27
CA MET A 178 -3.62 -18.76 15.63
C MET A 178 -2.38 -17.94 15.99
N TRP A 179 -2.37 -17.37 17.21
CA TRP A 179 -1.27 -16.56 17.70
C TRP A 179 -0.88 -16.93 19.13
N GLY A 180 0.41 -17.15 19.34
CA GLY A 180 1.00 -17.48 20.63
C GLY A 180 1.83 -16.32 21.18
N LEU A 181 1.54 -15.89 22.41
CA LEU A 181 2.33 -14.88 23.10
C LEU A 181 3.45 -15.56 23.89
N ASN A 182 4.70 -15.32 23.49
CA ASN A 182 5.88 -15.86 24.16
C ASN A 182 6.26 -15.00 25.37
N LYS A 183 6.93 -15.62 26.37
CA LYS A 183 7.42 -14.93 27.59
C LYS A 183 8.43 -13.82 27.30
N ASN A 184 9.14 -13.89 26.17
CA ASN A 184 10.10 -12.88 25.72
C ASN A 184 9.44 -11.64 25.08
N GLY A 185 8.11 -11.57 25.06
CA GLY A 185 7.34 -10.43 24.53
C GLY A 185 7.14 -10.45 23.02
N THR A 186 7.34 -11.59 22.35
CA THR A 186 7.03 -11.77 20.93
C THR A 186 5.68 -12.46 20.73
N LEU A 187 4.95 -12.08 19.68
CA LEU A 187 3.68 -12.70 19.30
C LEU A 187 3.85 -13.52 18.03
N MET A 188 3.86 -14.84 18.14
CA MET A 188 4.27 -15.77 17.09
C MET A 188 3.08 -16.44 16.41
N SER A 189 3.14 -16.61 15.10
CA SER A 189 2.23 -17.50 14.38
C SER A 189 2.85 -18.89 14.26
N PRO A 190 2.16 -19.96 14.72
CA PRO A 190 2.64 -21.33 14.57
C PRO A 190 2.58 -21.81 13.11
N TYR A 191 1.79 -21.15 12.26
CA TYR A 191 1.68 -21.48 10.83
C TYR A 191 2.91 -21.05 10.03
N SER A 192 3.36 -19.81 10.22
CA SER A 192 4.50 -19.27 9.46
C SER A 192 5.83 -19.32 10.21
N GLY A 193 5.81 -19.55 11.53
CA GLY A 193 7.00 -19.44 12.39
C GLY A 193 7.50 -18.00 12.58
N LEU A 194 6.75 -17.00 12.08
CA LEU A 194 7.12 -15.59 12.16
C LEU A 194 6.42 -14.89 13.32
N CYS A 195 7.00 -13.78 13.77
CA CYS A 195 6.46 -12.95 14.83
C CYS A 195 5.86 -11.65 14.28
N ALA A 196 4.74 -11.23 14.87
CA ALA A 196 4.10 -9.97 14.58
C ALA A 196 4.94 -8.81 15.12
N THR A 197 5.08 -7.75 14.32
CA THR A 197 5.70 -6.49 14.69
C THR A 197 4.84 -5.34 14.21
N ILE A 198 4.86 -4.22 14.94
CA ILE A 198 4.22 -2.98 14.51
C ILE A 198 5.29 -2.07 13.93
N LYS A 199 5.15 -1.75 12.65
CA LYS A 199 5.95 -0.74 11.98
C LYS A 199 5.22 0.60 12.08
N ALA A 200 5.87 1.58 12.70
CA ALA A 200 5.52 2.96 12.47
C ALA A 200 5.89 3.27 11.03
N GLU A 201 4.91 3.57 10.19
CA GLU A 201 5.24 4.13 8.90
C GLU A 201 5.95 5.46 9.15
N LYS A 202 7.22 5.54 8.72
CA LYS A 202 7.69 6.81 8.21
C LYS A 202 6.69 7.16 7.12
N ASP A 203 6.03 8.28 7.28
CA ASP A 203 5.05 8.83 6.38
C ASP A 203 5.72 9.03 5.00
N ASN A 204 5.83 7.96 4.21
CA ASN A 204 5.64 8.09 2.78
C ASN A 204 4.14 8.30 2.62
N SER A 205 3.74 9.53 2.88
CA SER A 205 2.40 10.06 2.72
C SER A 205 1.82 9.56 1.41
N ASN A 206 1.01 8.48 1.45
CA ASN A 206 0.05 8.08 0.42
C ASN A 206 -0.74 6.81 0.83
N ALA A 207 -1.15 6.70 2.09
CA ALA A 207 -2.25 5.81 2.45
C ALA A 207 -3.58 6.44 1.99
N GLY A 208 -3.90 6.26 0.70
CA GLY A 208 -5.16 6.72 0.07
C GLY A 208 -5.03 7.93 -0.87
N GLY A 209 -3.84 8.15 -1.44
CA GLY A 209 -3.53 9.30 -2.29
C GLY A 209 -3.56 9.06 -3.80
N ILE A 210 -2.80 9.90 -4.50
CA ILE A 210 -2.44 9.68 -5.91
C ILE A 210 -1.37 8.58 -5.96
N ARG A 211 -1.41 7.72 -6.97
CA ARG A 211 -0.32 6.81 -7.30
C ARG A 211 0.13 7.00 -8.73
N SER A 212 1.34 6.53 -9.04
CA SER A 212 1.85 6.57 -10.39
C SER A 212 2.74 5.40 -10.73
N TRP A 213 2.79 5.08 -12.02
CA TRP A 213 3.69 4.10 -12.62
C TRP A 213 4.47 4.74 -13.74
N ILE A 214 5.72 4.31 -13.88
CA ILE A 214 6.59 4.76 -14.97
C ILE A 214 7.14 3.54 -15.70
N ALA A 215 7.29 3.68 -17.02
CA ALA A 215 7.89 2.67 -17.86
C ALA A 215 8.63 3.30 -19.05
N SER A 216 9.56 2.54 -19.61
CA SER A 216 10.25 2.90 -20.84
C SER A 216 9.68 2.13 -22.02
N GLY A 217 9.40 2.80 -23.12
CA GLY A 217 9.08 2.18 -24.39
C GLY A 217 10.30 1.85 -25.23
N ARG A 218 10.06 1.18 -26.37
CA ARG A 218 11.12 0.62 -27.22
C ARG A 218 11.72 1.65 -28.18
N ARG A 219 11.05 2.76 -28.48
CA ARG A 219 11.57 3.82 -29.36
C ARG A 219 12.09 5.04 -28.61
N GLY A 220 12.23 4.93 -27.29
CA GLY A 220 12.73 6.00 -26.42
C GLY A 220 11.64 6.77 -25.69
N GLU A 221 10.36 6.50 -25.97
CA GLU A 221 9.23 7.04 -25.23
C GLU A 221 9.25 6.63 -23.74
N VAL A 222 8.69 7.50 -22.92
CA VAL A 222 8.42 7.25 -21.50
C VAL A 222 6.92 7.21 -21.31
N TYR A 223 6.44 6.17 -20.65
CA TYR A 223 5.04 6.03 -20.28
C TYR A 223 4.88 6.40 -18.82
N PHE A 224 3.96 7.32 -18.53
CA PHE A 224 3.70 7.79 -17.17
C PHE A 224 2.21 7.70 -16.87
N ALA A 225 1.83 6.78 -15.99
CA ALA A 225 0.45 6.57 -15.57
C ALA A 225 0.22 7.17 -14.18
N VAL A 226 -0.92 7.82 -14.00
CA VAL A 226 -1.35 8.42 -12.74
C VAL A 226 -2.73 7.88 -12.38
N PHE A 227 -2.91 7.49 -11.11
CA PHE A 227 -4.15 6.95 -10.58
C PHE A 227 -4.58 7.77 -9.37
N ASN A 228 -5.79 8.32 -9.42
CA ASN A 228 -6.39 8.98 -8.28
C ASN A 228 -7.23 7.98 -7.50
N LEU A 229 -6.77 7.56 -6.32
CA LEU A 229 -7.52 6.62 -5.48
C LEU A 229 -8.56 7.32 -4.58
N LYS A 230 -8.61 8.66 -4.59
CA LYS A 230 -9.58 9.44 -3.82
C LYS A 230 -10.91 9.55 -4.59
N PRO A 231 -12.05 9.66 -3.89
CA PRO A 231 -13.34 9.94 -4.53
C PRO A 231 -13.43 11.37 -5.09
N THR A 232 -12.54 12.26 -4.67
CA THR A 232 -12.51 13.66 -5.12
C THR A 232 -11.47 13.85 -6.22
N SER A 233 -11.81 14.68 -7.22
CA SER A 233 -10.85 15.14 -8.25
C SER A 233 -9.61 15.75 -7.59
N THR A 234 -8.44 15.41 -8.12
CA THR A 234 -7.15 15.81 -7.55
C THR A 234 -6.21 16.22 -8.68
N VAL A 235 -5.55 17.38 -8.54
CA VAL A 235 -4.42 17.74 -9.39
C VAL A 235 -3.22 16.94 -8.95
N ALA A 236 -2.73 16.08 -9.84
CA ALA A 236 -1.54 15.28 -9.67
C ALA A 236 -0.38 15.93 -10.42
N SER A 237 0.76 16.08 -9.74
CA SER A 237 1.95 16.73 -10.26
C SER A 237 3.18 15.88 -10.01
N ALA A 238 4.03 15.76 -11.03
CA ALA A 238 5.30 15.05 -10.96
C ALA A 238 6.38 15.84 -11.66
N LYS A 239 7.59 15.83 -11.08
CA LYS A 239 8.73 16.53 -11.66
C LYS A 239 9.40 15.70 -12.74
N VAL A 240 9.78 16.35 -13.83
CA VAL A 240 10.51 15.69 -14.93
C VAL A 240 11.89 15.19 -14.47
N GLU A 241 12.54 15.93 -13.57
CA GLU A 241 13.82 15.52 -12.95
C GLU A 241 13.73 14.20 -12.18
N ASP A 242 12.64 13.98 -11.43
CA ASP A 242 12.44 12.74 -10.68
C ASP A 242 12.10 11.56 -11.61
N MET A 243 11.31 11.82 -12.68
CA MET A 243 11.07 10.83 -13.74
C MET A 243 12.38 10.39 -14.42
N ALA A 244 13.30 11.33 -14.66
CA ALA A 244 14.61 11.05 -15.23
C ALA A 244 15.47 10.17 -14.32
N ARG A 245 15.38 10.39 -13.00
CA ARG A 245 16.10 9.59 -12.00
C ARG A 245 15.58 8.15 -11.96
N ALA A 246 14.26 7.95 -12.00
CA ALA A 246 13.63 6.62 -11.95
C ALA A 246 14.07 5.72 -13.12
N LEU A 247 14.20 6.28 -14.33
CA LEU A 247 14.55 5.51 -15.52
C LEU A 247 16.06 5.23 -15.71
N SER A 248 16.80 5.06 -14.61
CA SER A 248 18.22 4.67 -14.59
C SER A 248 19.13 5.60 -15.41
N GLY A 249 19.03 6.91 -15.18
CA GLY A 249 20.03 7.86 -15.65
C GLY A 249 20.00 8.16 -17.16
N ARG A 250 18.86 7.97 -17.82
CA ARG A 250 18.66 8.49 -19.19
C ARG A 250 18.75 10.02 -19.13
N ARG A 251 19.92 10.57 -19.48
CA ARG A 251 20.23 12.02 -19.62
C ARG A 251 19.40 12.75 -20.68
N HIS A 252 18.34 12.14 -21.20
CA HIS A 252 17.51 12.67 -22.30
C HIS A 252 16.24 13.37 -21.83
N LEU A 253 15.82 13.21 -20.56
CA LEU A 253 14.69 13.94 -19.97
C LEU A 253 15.05 15.38 -19.54
N THR A 254 16.27 15.83 -19.80
CA THR A 254 16.72 17.23 -19.60
C THR A 254 16.59 18.07 -20.88
N ARG A 255 16.02 17.51 -21.95
CA ARG A 255 15.71 18.24 -23.21
C ARG A 255 14.21 18.59 -23.22
N SER A 256 13.79 19.46 -24.14
CA SER A 256 12.37 19.76 -24.33
C SER A 256 11.62 18.48 -24.69
N CYS A 257 10.73 18.02 -23.80
CA CYS A 257 9.92 16.84 -24.03
C CYS A 257 8.50 17.26 -24.43
N ASN A 258 7.85 16.50 -25.30
CA ASN A 258 6.42 16.62 -25.56
C ASN A 258 5.71 15.49 -24.83
N ALA A 259 4.52 15.77 -24.27
CA ALA A 259 3.69 14.75 -23.65
C ALA A 259 2.31 14.72 -24.32
N THR A 260 1.77 13.52 -24.53
CA THR A 260 0.40 13.34 -25.01
C THR A 260 -0.37 12.51 -24.00
N GLU A 261 -1.52 13.02 -23.55
CA GLU A 261 -2.43 12.29 -22.68
C GLU A 261 -3.31 11.36 -23.53
N VAL A 262 -3.27 10.07 -23.23
CA VAL A 262 -3.79 9.00 -24.09
C VAL A 262 -5.32 9.00 -24.18
N TRP A 263 -6.02 9.33 -23.10
CA TRP A 263 -7.48 9.23 -23.06
C TRP A 263 -8.18 10.40 -23.77
N SER A 264 -7.68 11.61 -23.59
CA SER A 264 -8.20 12.84 -24.19
C SER A 264 -7.55 13.19 -25.53
N GLY A 265 -6.40 12.59 -25.85
CA GLY A 265 -5.58 12.95 -27.02
C GLY A 265 -4.90 14.31 -26.89
N LYS A 266 -5.01 14.98 -25.73
CA LYS A 266 -4.42 16.31 -25.53
C LYS A 266 -2.90 16.22 -25.52
N SER A 267 -2.27 16.97 -26.42
CA SER A 267 -0.82 17.12 -26.46
C SER A 267 -0.36 18.39 -25.73
N PHE A 268 0.80 18.27 -25.09
CA PHE A 268 1.49 19.32 -24.36
C PHE A 268 2.85 19.49 -25.02
N ALA A 269 3.00 20.58 -25.78
CA ALA A 269 4.26 20.94 -26.39
C ALA A 269 5.21 21.47 -25.31
N SER A 270 6.42 20.93 -25.24
CA SER A 270 7.46 21.31 -24.29
C SER A 270 7.00 21.31 -22.82
N ILE A 271 6.84 20.12 -22.23
CA ILE A 271 6.67 20.00 -20.78
C ILE A 271 7.86 20.68 -20.07
N GLY A 272 7.56 21.61 -19.17
CA GLY A 272 8.57 22.27 -18.34
C GLY A 272 9.04 21.35 -17.21
N ASP A 273 9.42 21.93 -16.08
CA ASP A 273 9.97 21.16 -14.94
C ASP A 273 8.96 20.20 -14.28
N VAL A 274 7.66 20.48 -14.44
CA VAL A 274 6.57 19.75 -13.77
C VAL A 274 5.48 19.38 -14.78
N LEU A 275 5.14 18.10 -14.83
CA LEU A 275 3.95 17.60 -15.49
C LEU A 275 2.80 17.57 -14.47
N SER A 276 1.74 18.32 -14.74
CA SER A 276 0.56 18.38 -13.88
C SER A 276 -0.71 18.09 -14.66
N THR A 277 -1.63 17.34 -14.05
CA THR A 277 -2.93 17.05 -14.63
C THR A 277 -4.00 16.90 -13.56
N GLN A 278 -5.24 17.25 -13.91
CA GLN A 278 -6.39 16.96 -13.07
C GLN A 278 -6.88 15.54 -13.35
N VAL A 279 -6.96 14.71 -12.31
CA VAL A 279 -7.48 13.35 -12.39
C VAL A 279 -8.76 13.27 -11.56
N ASN A 280 -9.86 12.87 -12.21
CA ASN A 280 -11.15 12.70 -11.55
C ASN A 280 -11.08 11.70 -10.39
N GLY A 281 -12.08 11.74 -9.51
CA GLY A 281 -12.19 10.78 -8.41
C GLY A 281 -12.21 9.34 -8.93
N HIS A 282 -11.39 8.46 -8.35
CA HIS A 282 -11.19 7.09 -8.82
C HIS A 282 -10.74 6.96 -10.28
N GLY A 283 -10.28 8.06 -10.90
CA GLY A 283 -9.87 8.12 -12.29
C GLY A 283 -8.39 7.82 -12.50
N CYS A 284 -7.98 7.82 -13.77
CA CYS A 284 -6.58 7.73 -14.17
C CYS A 284 -6.26 8.68 -15.32
N ALA A 285 -4.97 8.94 -15.51
CA ALA A 285 -4.41 9.62 -16.68
C ALA A 285 -3.17 8.85 -17.14
N LEU A 286 -2.95 8.79 -18.45
CA LEU A 286 -1.78 8.11 -19.02
C LEU A 286 -1.10 9.03 -20.02
N PHE A 287 0.20 9.24 -19.86
CA PHE A 287 1.01 10.07 -20.74
C PHE A 287 2.01 9.24 -21.52
N VAL A 288 2.14 9.56 -22.80
CA VAL A 288 3.28 9.19 -23.64
C VAL A 288 4.17 10.42 -23.76
N ILE A 289 5.39 10.32 -23.23
CA ILE A 289 6.36 11.41 -23.18
C ILE A 289 7.49 11.09 -24.16
N LEU A 290 7.77 12.04 -25.05
CA LEU A 290 8.81 11.96 -26.07
C LEU A 290 9.77 13.14 -25.90
N CYS A 291 11.03 12.84 -25.64
CA CYS A 291 12.08 13.84 -25.48
C CYS A 291 13.00 13.82 -26.70
N MET A 292 13.21 14.98 -27.34
CA MET A 292 14.07 15.11 -28.52
C MET A 292 15.43 15.71 -28.16
#